data_AF-A0A895YH29-F1
#
_entry.id   AF-A0A895YH29-F1
#
_cell.length_a   1.000
_cell.length_b   1.000
_cell.length_c   1.000
_cell.angle_alpha   90.00
_cell.angle_beta   90.00
_cell.angle_gamma   90.00
#
_symmetry.space_group_name_H-M   'P 1'
#
loop_
_entity.id
_entity.type
_entity.pdbx_description
1 polymer ?
#
loop_
_entity_poly.entity_id
_entity_poly.type
_entity_poly.pdbx_seq_one_letter_code
_entity_poly.pdbx_strand_id
1 'polypeptide(L)'
;MPDIQEQTEQADERQRWRAGLSDELAFWQSALRGETEYLRSRLTQMLSPEGRRAKFPVRLLAHLRQFAEQTGRPALILDAGAGPFSTLAWASEQRLAEVVAVDPLAEAYAQMLAEYGYEYPVIARTGSGEQLCDLFPEAHFDVVYSRNALDECVSPHEMLRQLVRVLRGGGLLFLEGTVAEGTRQGWVGLHQHDLVPVEDDFLHRGPNIAASSLIRGLPLRRIFGGTGEDGAVVATSWRDSDWYVLIYEKCCDSAGPGAEVALARTGKA
;
A
#
# COMPACT_ATOMS: atom_id res chain seq x y z
N MET A 1 -17.31 21.97 11.71
CA MET A 1 -18.28 21.22 10.89
C MET A 1 -17.70 21.16 9.49
N PRO A 2 -17.71 20.01 8.80
CA PRO A 2 -17.21 19.94 7.43
C PRO A 2 -18.03 20.89 6.55
N ASP A 3 -17.39 21.53 5.59
CA ASP A 3 -18.04 22.42 4.63
C ASP A 3 -19.05 21.61 3.78
N ILE A 4 -20.19 22.20 3.41
CA ILE A 4 -21.23 21.53 2.59
C ILE A 4 -20.64 21.11 1.24
N GLN A 5 -19.69 21.90 0.72
CA GLN A 5 -18.99 21.59 -0.52
C GLN A 5 -18.12 20.33 -0.38
N GLU A 6 -17.38 20.19 0.72
CA GLU A 6 -16.54 19.04 1.02
C GLU A 6 -17.36 17.75 1.19
N GLN A 7 -18.55 17.84 1.81
CA GLN A 7 -19.47 16.70 1.93
C GLN A 7 -20.04 16.25 0.58
N THR A 8 -20.28 17.20 -0.33
CA THR A 8 -20.81 16.92 -1.67
C THR A 8 -19.74 16.25 -2.55
N GLU A 9 -18.51 16.76 -2.52
CA GLU A 9 -17.37 16.19 -3.24
C GLU A 9 -17.07 14.75 -2.80
N GLN A 10 -17.08 14.47 -1.48
CA GLN A 10 -16.89 13.11 -0.97
C GLN A 10 -18.02 12.14 -1.37
N ALA A 11 -19.27 12.64 -1.47
CA ALA A 11 -20.38 11.83 -1.92
C ALA A 11 -20.23 11.45 -3.40
N ASP A 12 -19.78 12.38 -4.23
CA ASP A 12 -19.53 12.17 -5.67
C ASP A 12 -18.34 11.22 -5.91
N GLU A 13 -17.25 11.35 -5.15
CA GLU A 13 -16.13 10.41 -5.16
C GLU A 13 -16.59 8.99 -4.83
N ARG A 14 -17.37 8.83 -3.75
CA ARG A 14 -17.89 7.53 -3.34
C ARG A 14 -18.85 6.93 -4.39
N GLN A 15 -19.63 7.75 -5.08
CA GLN A 15 -20.48 7.28 -6.16
C GLN A 15 -19.67 6.78 -7.36
N ARG A 16 -18.65 7.52 -7.78
CA ARG A 16 -17.73 7.10 -8.85
C ARG A 16 -17.00 5.82 -8.50
N TRP A 17 -16.47 5.74 -7.29
CA TRP A 17 -15.82 4.53 -6.76
C TRP A 17 -16.75 3.32 -6.82
N ARG A 18 -17.99 3.45 -6.34
CA ARG A 18 -19.00 2.37 -6.40
C ARG A 18 -19.30 1.93 -7.82
N ALA A 19 -19.34 2.85 -8.78
CA ALA A 19 -19.58 2.54 -10.17
C ALA A 19 -18.40 1.77 -10.81
N GLY A 20 -17.17 1.98 -10.33
CA GLY A 20 -15.98 1.28 -10.83
C GLY A 20 -15.80 -0.15 -10.30
N LEU A 21 -16.49 -0.54 -9.21
CA LEU A 21 -16.31 -1.87 -8.61
C LEU A 21 -16.67 -3.01 -9.56
N SER A 22 -17.67 -2.84 -10.42
CA SER A 22 -18.03 -3.89 -11.38
C SER A 22 -16.95 -4.11 -12.42
N ASP A 23 -16.25 -3.05 -12.82
CA ASP A 23 -15.17 -3.13 -13.82
C ASP A 23 -13.95 -3.84 -13.21
N GLU A 24 -13.63 -3.53 -11.95
CA GLU A 24 -12.55 -4.20 -11.20
C GLU A 24 -12.83 -5.71 -11.03
N LEU A 25 -14.04 -6.06 -10.63
CA LEU A 25 -14.42 -7.47 -10.50
C LEU A 25 -14.40 -8.18 -11.86
N ALA A 26 -14.85 -7.53 -12.93
CA ALA A 26 -14.80 -8.09 -14.28
C ALA A 26 -13.35 -8.29 -14.76
N PHE A 27 -12.45 -7.35 -14.47
CA PHE A 27 -11.02 -7.48 -14.74
C PHE A 27 -10.43 -8.71 -14.04
N TRP A 28 -10.67 -8.87 -12.73
CA TRP A 28 -10.15 -10.02 -12.00
C TRP A 28 -10.77 -11.35 -12.41
N GLN A 29 -12.05 -11.38 -12.78
CA GLN A 29 -12.65 -12.58 -13.38
C GLN A 29 -11.95 -12.98 -14.68
N SER A 30 -11.68 -12.02 -15.57
CA SER A 30 -10.92 -12.24 -16.80
C SER A 30 -9.48 -12.70 -16.52
N ALA A 31 -8.83 -12.09 -15.52
CA ALA A 31 -7.48 -12.44 -15.09
C ALA A 31 -7.39 -13.88 -14.55
N LEU A 32 -8.34 -14.29 -13.70
CA LEU A 32 -8.41 -15.65 -13.14
C LEU A 32 -8.76 -16.71 -14.18
N ARG A 33 -9.51 -16.36 -15.22
CA ARG A 33 -9.75 -17.23 -16.38
C ARG A 33 -8.55 -17.35 -17.31
N GLY A 34 -7.58 -16.44 -17.21
CA GLY A 34 -6.47 -16.34 -18.15
C GLY A 34 -6.97 -16.15 -19.58
N GLU A 35 -7.96 -15.27 -19.79
CA GLU A 35 -8.64 -15.08 -21.09
C GLU A 35 -7.71 -14.67 -22.22
N THR A 36 -6.60 -14.02 -21.88
CA THR A 36 -5.52 -13.68 -22.83
C THR A 36 -4.22 -14.37 -22.41
N GLU A 37 -3.29 -14.54 -23.36
CA GLU A 37 -1.97 -15.11 -23.07
C GLU A 37 -1.20 -14.27 -22.03
N TYR A 38 -1.35 -12.95 -22.10
CA TYR A 38 -0.81 -12.03 -21.08
C TYR A 38 -1.36 -12.34 -19.68
N LEU A 39 -2.69 -12.45 -19.54
CA LEU A 39 -3.33 -12.71 -18.25
C LEU A 39 -3.00 -14.12 -17.73
N ARG A 40 -2.93 -15.12 -18.61
CA ARG A 40 -2.51 -16.48 -18.25
C ARG A 40 -1.07 -16.52 -17.72
N SER A 41 -0.15 -15.84 -18.40
CA SER A 41 1.23 -15.71 -17.96
C SER A 41 1.31 -14.99 -16.60
N ARG A 42 0.59 -13.88 -16.45
CA ARG A 42 0.52 -13.13 -15.18
C ARG A 42 -0.04 -13.99 -14.04
N LEU A 43 -1.12 -14.73 -14.27
CA LEU A 43 -1.71 -15.64 -13.30
C LEU A 43 -0.72 -16.74 -12.90
N THR A 44 -0.03 -17.34 -13.87
CA THR A 44 1.00 -18.35 -13.63
C THR A 44 2.14 -17.81 -12.77
N GLN A 45 2.56 -16.56 -13.00
CA GLN A 45 3.56 -15.89 -12.17
C GLN A 45 3.03 -15.65 -10.74
N MET A 46 1.81 -15.15 -10.57
CA MET A 46 1.24 -14.91 -9.23
C MET A 46 1.10 -16.20 -8.42
N LEU A 47 0.74 -17.32 -9.06
CA LEU A 47 0.50 -18.61 -8.41
C LEU A 47 1.77 -19.45 -8.17
N SER A 48 2.88 -19.18 -8.87
CA SER A 48 4.13 -19.93 -8.67
C SER A 48 4.95 -19.38 -7.49
N PRO A 49 5.64 -20.23 -6.70
CA PRO A 49 6.56 -19.77 -5.66
C PRO A 49 7.64 -18.82 -6.18
N GLU A 50 8.19 -19.11 -7.36
CA GLU A 50 9.20 -18.29 -8.02
C GLU A 50 8.65 -16.92 -8.39
N GLY A 51 7.44 -16.85 -8.94
CA GLY A 51 6.82 -15.59 -9.29
C GLY A 51 6.37 -14.78 -8.07
N ARG A 52 5.88 -15.41 -6.99
CA ARG A 52 5.66 -14.74 -5.70
C ARG A 52 6.94 -14.13 -5.14
N ARG A 53 8.06 -14.86 -5.19
CA ARG A 53 9.37 -14.34 -4.81
C ARG A 53 9.79 -13.16 -5.70
N ALA A 54 9.56 -13.27 -7.01
CA ALA A 54 9.92 -12.23 -7.97
C ALA A 54 9.09 -10.95 -7.80
N LYS A 55 7.83 -11.07 -7.36
CA LYS A 55 6.92 -9.94 -7.11
C LYS A 55 7.01 -9.37 -5.70
N PHE A 56 7.71 -10.04 -4.79
CA PHE A 56 7.95 -9.51 -3.45
C PHE A 56 8.77 -8.21 -3.51
N PRO A 57 8.38 -7.13 -2.81
CA PRO A 57 9.12 -5.86 -2.80
C PRO A 57 10.48 -6.03 -2.12
N VAL A 58 11.53 -6.27 -2.89
CA VAL A 58 12.85 -6.68 -2.38
C VAL A 58 13.45 -5.70 -1.37
N ARG A 59 13.13 -4.40 -1.47
CA ARG A 59 13.58 -3.39 -0.49
C ARG A 59 13.03 -3.61 0.91
N LEU A 60 11.83 -4.20 1.02
CA LEU A 60 11.24 -4.55 2.29
C LEU A 60 12.06 -5.66 3.00
N LEU A 61 12.72 -6.55 2.26
CA LEU A 61 13.46 -7.69 2.81
C LEU A 61 14.52 -7.27 3.84
N ALA A 62 15.30 -6.22 3.53
CA ALA A 62 16.36 -5.74 4.42
C ALA A 62 15.77 -5.24 5.75
N HIS A 63 14.65 -4.52 5.68
CA HIS A 63 13.95 -4.02 6.85
C HIS A 63 13.35 -5.14 7.70
N LEU A 64 12.74 -6.16 7.09
CA LEU A 64 12.18 -7.30 7.82
C LEU A 64 13.26 -8.09 8.57
N ARG A 65 14.41 -8.33 7.93
CA ARG A 65 15.55 -9.03 8.56
C ARG A 65 16.09 -8.24 9.74
N GLN A 66 16.35 -6.95 9.52
CA GLN A 66 16.83 -6.07 10.59
C GLN A 66 15.84 -6.01 11.77
N PHE A 67 14.54 -5.92 11.48
CA PHE A 67 13.50 -5.92 12.52
C PHE A 67 13.52 -7.22 13.34
N ALA A 68 13.60 -8.37 12.66
CA ALA A 68 13.65 -9.67 13.32
C ALA A 68 14.90 -9.84 14.17
N GLU A 69 16.07 -9.39 13.69
CA GLU A 69 17.32 -9.39 14.46
C GLU A 69 17.24 -8.52 15.72
N GLN A 70 16.58 -7.36 15.64
CA GLN A 70 16.47 -6.42 16.75
C GLN A 70 15.42 -6.84 17.80
N THR A 71 14.33 -7.47 17.37
CA THR A 71 13.16 -7.75 18.23
C THR A 71 13.00 -9.21 18.60
N GLY A 72 13.67 -10.12 17.89
CA GLY A 72 13.52 -11.57 18.08
C GLY A 72 12.21 -12.15 17.55
N ARG A 73 11.42 -11.39 16.77
CA ARG A 73 10.15 -11.85 16.17
C ARG A 73 9.98 -11.36 14.72
N PRO A 74 9.19 -12.06 13.88
CA PRO A 74 8.80 -11.51 12.58
C PRO A 74 8.01 -10.20 12.75
N ALA A 75 8.10 -9.32 11.74
CA ALA A 75 7.31 -8.09 11.71
C ALA A 75 5.83 -8.40 11.44
N LEU A 76 4.93 -7.66 12.08
CA LEU A 76 3.51 -7.66 11.76
C LEU A 76 3.23 -6.60 10.70
N ILE A 77 2.71 -7.03 9.55
CA ILE A 77 2.50 -6.19 8.37
C ILE A 77 1.02 -6.12 8.02
N LEU A 78 0.53 -4.90 7.77
CA LEU A 78 -0.74 -4.67 7.09
C LEU A 78 -0.48 -4.51 5.59
N ASP A 79 -1.16 -5.29 4.76
CA ASP A 79 -1.27 -5.09 3.31
C ASP A 79 -2.65 -4.51 2.99
N ALA A 80 -2.69 -3.21 2.66
CA ALA A 80 -3.93 -2.46 2.46
C ALA A 80 -4.24 -2.25 0.97
N GLY A 81 -5.38 -2.77 0.52
CA GLY A 81 -5.70 -2.88 -0.90
C GLY A 81 -4.94 -4.04 -1.54
N ALA A 82 -4.96 -5.20 -0.88
CA ALA A 82 -4.13 -6.33 -1.26
C ALA A 82 -4.60 -7.04 -2.55
N GLY A 83 -5.83 -6.76 -3.02
CA GLY A 83 -6.45 -7.49 -4.11
C GLY A 83 -6.65 -8.98 -3.81
N PRO A 84 -6.83 -9.83 -4.83
CA PRO A 84 -6.94 -11.28 -4.66
C PRO A 84 -5.60 -11.96 -4.37
N PHE A 85 -4.47 -11.32 -4.69
CA PHE A 85 -3.14 -11.90 -4.60
C PHE A 85 -2.14 -10.92 -3.96
N SER A 86 -2.04 -10.95 -2.62
CA SER A 86 -1.05 -10.16 -1.89
C SER A 86 0.38 -10.44 -2.38
N THR A 87 1.10 -9.40 -2.78
CA THR A 87 2.53 -9.49 -3.17
C THR A 87 3.44 -9.84 -1.98
N LEU A 88 2.93 -9.77 -0.76
CA LEU A 88 3.63 -10.15 0.47
C LEU A 88 3.49 -11.65 0.80
N ALA A 89 2.77 -12.43 -0.01
CA ALA A 89 2.58 -13.86 0.22
C ALA A 89 3.90 -14.63 0.39
N TRP A 90 4.94 -14.27 -0.38
CA TRP A 90 6.26 -14.88 -0.23
C TRP A 90 6.85 -14.66 1.17
N ALA A 91 6.73 -13.46 1.76
CA ALA A 91 7.26 -13.20 3.10
C ALA A 91 6.51 -13.99 4.18
N SER A 92 5.20 -14.19 4.02
CA SER A 92 4.40 -15.07 4.88
C SER A 92 4.87 -16.52 4.80
N GLU A 93 5.04 -17.06 3.59
CA GLU A 93 5.51 -18.43 3.36
C GLU A 93 6.91 -18.68 3.95
N GLN A 94 7.80 -17.69 3.83
CA GLN A 94 9.15 -17.75 4.38
C GLN A 94 9.21 -17.41 5.88
N ARG A 95 8.08 -17.12 6.53
CA ARG A 95 7.99 -16.68 7.94
C ARG A 95 8.88 -15.47 8.24
N LEU A 96 9.07 -14.60 7.25
CA LEU A 96 9.78 -13.32 7.41
C LEU A 96 8.87 -12.26 8.04
N ALA A 97 7.56 -12.43 7.90
CA ALA A 97 6.55 -11.53 8.41
C ALA A 97 5.25 -12.27 8.72
N GLU A 98 4.47 -11.72 9.65
CA GLU A 98 3.07 -12.03 9.84
C GLU A 98 2.27 -11.02 9.00
N VAL A 99 1.56 -11.49 7.98
CA VAL A 99 0.85 -10.62 7.02
C VAL A 99 -0.64 -10.64 7.29
N VAL A 100 -1.22 -9.46 7.49
CA VAL A 100 -2.66 -9.22 7.52
C VAL A 100 -3.04 -8.43 6.28
N ALA A 101 -3.81 -9.02 5.38
CA ALA A 101 -4.27 -8.37 4.16
C ALA A 101 -5.72 -7.88 4.30
N VAL A 102 -6.00 -6.67 3.82
CA VAL A 102 -7.36 -6.11 3.76
C VAL A 102 -7.66 -5.57 2.37
N ASP A 103 -8.90 -5.75 1.94
CA ASP A 103 -9.40 -5.22 0.68
C ASP A 103 -10.93 -5.00 0.74
N PRO A 104 -11.49 -3.93 0.15
CA PRO A 104 -12.94 -3.73 0.10
C PRO A 104 -13.69 -4.86 -0.63
N LEU A 105 -13.04 -5.52 -1.59
CA LEU A 105 -13.59 -6.58 -2.44
C LEU A 105 -13.14 -7.99 -2.01
N ALA A 106 -12.49 -8.12 -0.85
CA ALA A 106 -11.91 -9.38 -0.38
C ALA A 106 -12.86 -10.59 -0.42
N GLU A 107 -14.12 -10.41 0.00
CA GLU A 107 -15.13 -11.48 -0.04
C GLU A 107 -15.42 -11.95 -1.47
N ALA A 108 -15.55 -11.01 -2.42
CA ALA A 108 -15.78 -11.33 -3.82
C ALA A 108 -14.55 -12.03 -4.44
N TYR A 109 -13.34 -11.57 -4.10
CA TYR A 109 -12.10 -12.22 -4.50
C TYR A 109 -11.99 -13.65 -3.96
N ALA A 110 -12.29 -13.86 -2.67
CA ALA A 110 -12.27 -15.18 -2.06
C ALA A 110 -13.25 -16.15 -2.76
N GLN A 111 -14.46 -15.66 -3.10
CA GLN A 111 -15.44 -16.45 -3.84
C GLN A 111 -14.94 -16.82 -5.24
N MET A 112 -14.33 -15.88 -5.98
CA MET A 112 -13.77 -16.17 -7.30
C MET A 112 -12.62 -17.17 -7.22
N LEU A 113 -11.69 -17.01 -6.28
CA LEU A 113 -10.57 -17.94 -6.10
C LEU A 113 -11.09 -19.36 -5.82
N ALA A 114 -12.11 -19.49 -4.96
CA ALA A 114 -12.74 -20.78 -4.68
C ALA A 114 -13.45 -21.38 -5.92
N GLU A 115 -14.15 -20.57 -6.71
CA GLU A 115 -14.82 -21.00 -7.95
C GLU A 115 -13.84 -21.59 -8.97
N TYR A 116 -12.66 -20.97 -9.13
CA TYR A 116 -11.62 -21.44 -10.04
C TYR A 116 -10.65 -22.46 -9.41
N GLY A 117 -10.84 -22.81 -8.14
CA GLY A 117 -10.01 -23.80 -7.43
C GLY A 117 -8.59 -23.33 -7.13
N TYR A 118 -8.38 -22.02 -6.95
CA TYR A 118 -7.09 -21.45 -6.56
C TYR A 118 -6.96 -21.32 -5.05
N GLU A 119 -5.85 -21.81 -4.51
CA GLU A 119 -5.42 -21.55 -3.13
C GLU A 119 -4.31 -20.50 -3.12
N TYR A 120 -4.31 -19.62 -2.11
CA TYR A 120 -3.29 -18.59 -1.95
C TYR A 120 -2.82 -18.44 -0.50
N PRO A 121 -1.52 -18.19 -0.23
CA PRO A 121 -0.99 -18.17 1.14
C PRO A 121 -1.52 -17.04 2.03
N VAL A 122 -1.97 -15.94 1.44
CA VAL A 122 -2.50 -14.77 2.15
C VAL A 122 -3.84 -14.42 1.53
N ILE A 123 -4.92 -14.67 2.28
CA ILE A 123 -6.28 -14.31 1.88
C ILE A 123 -6.65 -13.01 2.57
N ALA A 124 -7.03 -12.00 1.78
CA ALA A 124 -7.49 -10.73 2.31
C ALA A 124 -8.82 -10.90 3.07
N ARG A 125 -9.02 -10.07 4.08
CA ARG A 125 -10.33 -9.92 4.75
C ARG A 125 -10.98 -8.61 4.33
N THR A 126 -12.31 -8.55 4.36
CA THR A 126 -13.05 -7.36 3.96
C THR A 126 -12.70 -6.17 4.84
N GLY A 127 -12.26 -5.07 4.22
CA GLY A 127 -11.90 -3.83 4.91
C GLY A 127 -11.45 -2.73 3.97
N SER A 128 -11.87 -1.49 4.25
CA SER A 128 -11.46 -0.29 3.49
C SER A 128 -10.24 0.37 4.13
N GLY A 129 -9.33 0.85 3.28
CA GLY A 129 -8.15 1.61 3.71
C GLY A 129 -8.51 2.90 4.46
N GLU A 130 -9.67 3.48 4.16
CA GLU A 130 -10.23 4.68 4.79
C GLU A 130 -10.86 4.41 6.17
N GLN A 131 -10.96 3.14 6.61
CA GLN A 131 -11.62 2.75 7.86
C GLN A 131 -10.79 1.75 8.68
N LEU A 132 -9.46 1.77 8.54
CA LEU A 132 -8.59 0.78 9.19
C LEU A 132 -8.66 0.81 10.72
N CYS A 133 -8.88 1.97 11.35
CA CYS A 133 -9.01 2.06 12.81
C CYS A 133 -10.31 1.40 13.35
N ASP A 134 -11.28 1.09 12.48
CA ASP A 134 -12.46 0.31 12.87
C ASP A 134 -12.14 -1.20 12.94
N LEU A 135 -11.06 -1.62 12.27
CA LEU A 135 -10.63 -3.01 12.13
C LEU A 135 -9.43 -3.36 13.02
N PHE A 136 -8.64 -2.36 13.40
CA PHE A 136 -7.38 -2.52 14.10
C PHE A 136 -7.15 -1.39 15.11
N PRO A 137 -6.43 -1.66 16.22
CA PRO A 137 -5.97 -0.61 17.10
C PRO A 137 -5.03 0.38 16.39
N GLU A 138 -4.96 1.60 16.92
CA GLU A 138 -3.89 2.53 16.54
C GLU A 138 -2.52 1.97 16.97
N ALA A 139 -1.47 2.35 16.24
CA ALA A 139 -0.09 1.94 16.50
C ALA A 139 0.12 0.41 16.63
N HIS A 140 -0.60 -0.37 15.83
CA HIS A 140 -0.62 -1.83 15.89
C HIS A 140 0.44 -2.52 15.01
N PHE A 141 0.67 -2.00 13.81
CA PHE A 141 1.52 -2.64 12.80
C PHE A 141 2.96 -2.14 12.85
N ASP A 142 3.92 -3.02 12.59
CA ASP A 142 5.34 -2.67 12.42
C ASP A 142 5.60 -2.08 11.04
N VAL A 143 4.90 -2.60 10.03
CA VAL A 143 4.93 -2.14 8.65
C VAL A 143 3.51 -2.02 8.14
N VAL A 144 3.22 -0.94 7.42
CA VAL A 144 2.01 -0.80 6.62
C VAL A 144 2.44 -0.70 5.16
N TYR A 145 1.92 -1.57 4.32
CA TYR A 145 2.24 -1.69 2.91
C TYR A 145 0.97 -1.46 2.09
N SER A 146 1.12 -0.77 0.96
CA SER A 146 0.07 -0.66 -0.05
C SER A 146 0.71 -0.57 -1.43
N ARG A 147 0.19 -1.38 -2.35
CA ARG A 147 0.66 -1.47 -3.73
C ARG A 147 -0.48 -1.19 -4.68
N ASN A 148 -0.37 -0.10 -5.42
CA ASN A 148 -1.28 0.27 -6.51
C ASN A 148 -2.76 0.28 -6.10
N ALA A 149 -3.06 0.76 -4.89
CA ALA A 149 -4.41 0.80 -4.35
C ALA A 149 -4.83 2.19 -3.85
N LEU A 150 -3.88 3.10 -3.61
CA LEU A 150 -4.22 4.46 -3.17
C LEU A 150 -4.95 5.25 -4.26
N ASP A 151 -4.73 4.94 -5.54
CA ASP A 151 -5.41 5.61 -6.65
C ASP A 151 -6.82 5.07 -6.92
N GLU A 152 -7.15 3.94 -6.31
CA GLU A 152 -8.40 3.18 -6.45
C GLU A 152 -9.35 3.36 -5.25
N CYS A 153 -8.93 4.11 -4.23
CA CYS A 153 -9.75 4.37 -3.04
C CYS A 153 -10.73 5.52 -3.26
N VAL A 154 -11.64 5.76 -2.32
CA VAL A 154 -12.55 6.92 -2.33
C VAL A 154 -11.78 8.20 -2.01
N SER A 155 -10.88 8.14 -1.03
CA SER A 155 -10.10 9.31 -0.61
C SER A 155 -8.66 8.94 -0.24
N PRO A 156 -7.67 9.27 -1.09
CA PRO A 156 -6.27 8.97 -0.83
C PRO A 156 -5.73 9.62 0.46
N HIS A 157 -6.25 10.80 0.82
CA HIS A 157 -5.87 11.49 2.07
C HIS A 157 -6.38 10.72 3.29
N GLU A 158 -7.64 10.28 3.26
CA GLU A 158 -8.23 9.53 4.37
C GLU A 158 -7.57 8.17 4.53
N MET A 159 -7.37 7.44 3.43
CA MET A 159 -6.65 6.17 3.43
C MET A 159 -5.25 6.36 4.03
N LEU A 160 -4.48 7.34 3.56
CA LEU A 160 -3.14 7.58 4.07
C LEU A 160 -3.13 7.95 5.56
N ARG A 161 -4.10 8.75 6.02
CA ARG A 161 -4.25 9.07 7.45
C ARG A 161 -4.51 7.81 8.28
N GLN A 162 -5.35 6.90 7.82
CA GLN A 162 -5.65 5.65 8.51
C GLN A 162 -4.46 4.69 8.53
N LEU A 163 -3.76 4.54 7.40
CA LEU A 163 -2.51 3.78 7.30
C LEU A 163 -1.49 4.27 8.34
N VAL A 164 -1.32 5.59 8.47
CA VAL A 164 -0.41 6.17 9.47
C VAL A 164 -0.90 5.98 10.90
N ARG A 165 -2.20 6.01 11.18
CA ARG A 165 -2.74 5.79 12.54
C ARG A 165 -2.51 4.38 13.03
N VAL A 166 -2.75 3.37 12.20
CA VAL A 166 -2.53 1.96 12.58
C VAL A 166 -1.06 1.55 12.58
N LEU A 167 -0.17 2.36 11.97
CA LEU A 167 1.29 2.18 12.02
C LEU A 167 1.86 2.63 13.38
N ARG A 168 2.71 1.83 14.01
CA ARG A 168 3.40 2.23 15.26
C ARG A 168 4.44 3.32 15.04
N GLY A 169 4.80 4.05 16.09
CA GLY A 169 5.96 4.95 16.08
C GLY A 169 7.26 4.17 15.73
N GLY A 170 8.08 4.73 14.84
CA GLY A 170 9.26 4.07 14.28
C GLY A 170 8.93 2.88 13.36
N GLY A 171 7.67 2.71 12.97
CA GLY A 171 7.25 1.74 11.97
C GLY A 171 7.45 2.29 10.54
N LEU A 172 7.38 1.40 9.55
CA LEU A 172 7.54 1.77 8.14
C LEU A 172 6.19 1.82 7.41
N LEU A 173 5.98 2.89 6.66
CA LEU A 173 4.96 2.98 5.63
C LEU A 173 5.62 2.78 4.27
N PHE A 174 5.24 1.74 3.56
CA PHE A 174 5.78 1.38 2.24
C PHE A 174 4.67 1.51 1.21
N LEU A 175 4.84 2.45 0.28
CA LEU A 175 3.88 2.73 -0.79
C LEU A 175 4.54 2.52 -2.14
N GLU A 176 3.86 1.84 -3.04
CA GLU A 176 4.28 1.74 -4.43
C GLU A 176 3.08 1.69 -5.36
N GLY A 177 3.26 2.09 -6.61
CA GLY A 177 2.17 2.12 -7.57
C GLY A 177 2.53 2.89 -8.83
N THR A 178 1.59 2.94 -9.75
CA THR A 178 1.76 3.67 -11.00
C THR A 178 1.68 5.17 -10.74
N VAL A 179 2.65 5.93 -11.27
CA VAL A 179 2.62 7.39 -11.21
C VAL A 179 1.42 7.87 -12.04
N ALA A 180 0.65 8.84 -11.56
CA ALA A 180 -0.44 9.48 -12.33
C ALA A 180 -1.34 8.47 -13.09
N GLU A 181 -1.80 7.44 -12.38
CA GLU A 181 -2.56 6.35 -12.97
C GLU A 181 -3.92 6.81 -13.51
N GLY A 182 -4.66 7.65 -12.77
CA GLY A 182 -5.93 8.20 -13.25
C GLY A 182 -5.83 8.87 -14.62
N THR A 183 -4.81 9.70 -14.87
CA THR A 183 -4.57 10.29 -16.19
C THR A 183 -4.22 9.22 -17.23
N ARG A 184 -3.35 8.27 -16.88
CA ARG A 184 -2.90 7.21 -17.81
C ARG A 184 -4.03 6.27 -18.22
N GLN A 185 -4.96 5.99 -17.31
CA GLN A 185 -6.13 5.14 -17.53
C GLN A 185 -7.34 5.92 -18.06
N GLY A 186 -7.25 7.25 -18.15
CA GLY A 186 -8.35 8.09 -18.63
C GLY A 186 -9.50 8.22 -17.65
N TRP A 187 -9.24 8.08 -16.35
CA TRP A 187 -10.20 8.27 -15.25
C TRP A 187 -11.37 7.29 -15.28
N VAL A 188 -11.13 6.07 -15.75
CA VAL A 188 -12.12 4.98 -15.87
C VAL A 188 -12.02 4.01 -14.70
N GLY A 189 -13.13 3.32 -14.41
CA GLY A 189 -13.18 2.34 -13.32
C GLY A 189 -12.77 2.96 -11.98
N LEU A 190 -11.93 2.25 -11.22
CA LEU A 190 -11.44 2.72 -9.92
C LEU A 190 -10.32 3.75 -10.01
N HIS A 191 -9.63 3.91 -11.15
CA HIS A 191 -8.49 4.81 -11.30
C HIS A 191 -8.92 6.29 -11.37
N GLN A 192 -9.33 6.84 -10.24
CA GLN A 192 -9.93 8.17 -10.12
C GLN A 192 -8.94 9.24 -9.64
N HIS A 193 -7.74 8.82 -9.25
CA HIS A 193 -6.76 9.68 -8.61
C HIS A 193 -5.40 9.59 -9.30
N ASP A 194 -4.71 10.72 -9.38
CA ASP A 194 -3.32 10.78 -9.80
C ASP A 194 -2.44 11.01 -8.58
N LEU A 195 -1.49 10.10 -8.40
CA LEU A 195 -0.50 10.14 -7.34
C LEU A 195 0.87 10.43 -7.94
N VAL A 196 1.51 11.51 -7.49
CA VAL A 196 2.75 12.01 -8.10
C VAL A 196 3.79 12.29 -7.02
N PRO A 197 4.81 11.42 -6.86
CA PRO A 197 5.95 11.75 -6.02
C PRO A 197 6.75 12.93 -6.59
N VAL A 198 7.18 13.82 -5.70
CA VAL A 198 8.16 14.88 -5.94
C VAL A 198 9.22 14.83 -4.84
N GLU A 199 10.33 15.56 -4.95
CA GLU A 199 11.53 15.42 -4.09
C GLU A 199 11.23 15.21 -2.59
N ASP A 200 10.41 16.08 -1.99
CA ASP A 200 10.04 16.04 -0.57
C ASP A 200 8.54 15.87 -0.30
N ASP A 201 7.74 15.57 -1.33
CA ASP A 201 6.28 15.52 -1.21
C ASP A 201 5.67 14.38 -2.04
N PHE A 202 4.43 14.04 -1.73
CA PHE A 202 3.64 13.08 -2.49
C PHE A 202 2.29 13.73 -2.81
N LEU A 203 2.11 14.10 -4.07
CA LEU A 203 1.00 14.93 -4.49
C LEU A 203 -0.17 14.06 -4.95
N HIS A 204 -1.37 14.49 -4.59
CA HIS A 204 -2.63 14.01 -5.12
C HIS A 204 -3.23 15.06 -6.06
N ARG A 205 -3.73 14.62 -7.21
CA ARG A 205 -4.53 15.44 -8.14
C ARG A 205 -5.64 14.58 -8.76
N GLY A 206 -6.63 15.24 -9.35
CA GLY A 206 -7.73 14.60 -10.06
C GLY A 206 -8.32 15.55 -11.10
N PRO A 207 -9.31 15.12 -11.92
CA PRO A 207 -9.85 15.92 -13.02
C PRO A 207 -10.36 17.30 -12.59
N ASN A 208 -10.92 17.37 -11.39
CA ASN A 208 -11.47 18.58 -10.78
C ASN A 208 -10.89 18.84 -9.38
N ILE A 209 -9.74 18.22 -9.06
CA ILE A 209 -9.12 18.30 -7.74
C ILE A 209 -7.78 19.03 -7.90
N ALA A 210 -7.66 20.19 -7.26
CA ALA A 210 -6.40 20.93 -7.22
C ALA A 210 -5.31 20.08 -6.55
N ALA A 211 -4.07 20.21 -7.02
CA ALA A 211 -2.97 19.45 -6.46
C ALA A 211 -2.80 19.75 -4.95
N SER A 212 -2.77 18.70 -4.14
CA SER A 212 -2.54 18.79 -2.69
C SER A 212 -1.51 17.77 -2.23
N SER A 213 -0.86 18.07 -1.10
CA SER A 213 0.10 17.15 -0.48
C SER A 213 -0.63 16.10 0.34
N LEU A 214 -0.35 14.83 0.06
CA LEU A 214 -0.87 13.70 0.84
C LEU A 214 -0.18 13.56 2.20
N ILE A 215 1.11 13.89 2.27
CA ILE A 215 1.92 13.65 3.47
C ILE A 215 2.00 14.86 4.41
N ARG A 216 1.53 16.03 3.98
CA ARG A 216 1.57 17.25 4.79
C ARG A 216 0.78 17.08 6.08
N GLY A 217 1.44 17.37 7.20
CA GLY A 217 0.84 17.26 8.54
C GLY A 217 0.81 15.84 9.10
N LEU A 218 1.26 14.83 8.34
CA LEU A 218 1.46 13.48 8.88
C LEU A 218 2.84 13.39 9.53
N PRO A 219 3.00 12.62 10.63
CA PRO A 219 4.27 12.41 11.31
C PRO A 219 5.16 11.43 10.54
N LEU A 220 5.46 11.74 9.28
CA LEU A 220 6.22 10.88 8.38
C LEU A 220 7.53 11.56 7.97
N ARG A 221 8.60 10.77 7.97
CA ARG A 221 9.88 11.15 7.39
C ARG A 221 10.19 10.21 6.24
N ARG A 222 10.34 10.75 5.03
CA ARG A 222 10.76 9.94 3.88
C ARG A 222 12.17 9.44 4.11
N ILE A 223 12.37 8.12 4.01
CA ILE A 223 13.68 7.48 4.10
C ILE A 223 14.13 6.91 2.76
N PHE A 224 13.20 6.75 1.82
CA PHE A 224 13.49 6.30 0.46
C PHE A 224 12.47 6.84 -0.54
N GLY A 225 12.97 7.19 -1.73
CA GLY A 225 12.17 7.44 -2.93
C GLY A 225 12.91 6.93 -4.16
N GLY A 226 12.27 6.03 -4.92
CA GLY A 226 12.84 5.47 -6.14
C GLY A 226 11.80 5.08 -7.17
N THR A 227 12.26 4.85 -8.38
CA THR A 227 11.44 4.49 -9.55
C THR A 227 11.66 3.05 -9.99
N GLY A 228 10.68 2.48 -10.69
CA GLY A 228 10.67 1.09 -11.17
C GLY A 228 10.14 0.10 -10.13
N GLU A 229 9.55 -1.02 -10.56
CA GLU A 229 8.93 -2.01 -9.65
C GLU A 229 9.92 -2.61 -8.64
N ASP A 230 11.21 -2.68 -8.97
CA ASP A 230 12.27 -3.13 -8.05
C ASP A 230 12.78 -2.00 -7.14
N GLY A 231 12.34 -0.76 -7.39
CA GLY A 231 12.83 0.46 -6.78
C GLY A 231 14.33 0.63 -6.93
N ALA A 232 14.99 0.01 -7.93
CA ALA A 232 16.46 -0.03 -8.00
C ALA A 232 17.08 1.35 -8.23
N VAL A 233 16.32 2.28 -8.83
CA VAL A 233 16.79 3.62 -9.16
C VAL A 233 16.31 4.61 -8.10
N VAL A 234 17.25 5.21 -7.35
CA VAL A 234 16.95 6.39 -6.52
C VAL A 234 16.58 7.53 -7.46
N ALA A 235 15.37 8.04 -7.33
CA ALA A 235 14.83 8.97 -8.30
C ALA A 235 15.21 10.41 -7.93
N THR A 236 15.96 11.06 -8.82
CA THR A 236 16.19 12.52 -8.76
C THR A 236 15.12 13.29 -9.55
N SER A 237 14.36 12.60 -10.41
CA SER A 237 13.17 13.13 -11.07
C SER A 237 12.20 12.00 -11.43
N TRP A 238 10.90 12.30 -11.41
CA TRP A 238 9.81 11.32 -11.59
C TRP A 238 9.07 11.47 -12.92
N ARG A 239 9.55 12.36 -13.80
CA ARG A 239 8.83 12.76 -15.03
C ARG A 239 8.74 11.63 -16.06
N ASP A 240 9.72 10.73 -16.07
CA ASP A 240 9.86 9.69 -17.09
C ASP A 240 9.64 8.27 -16.53
N SER A 241 9.14 8.16 -15.30
CA SER A 241 8.84 6.86 -14.71
C SER A 241 7.35 6.60 -14.61
N ASP A 242 6.97 5.35 -14.85
CA ASP A 242 5.61 4.87 -14.70
C ASP A 242 5.34 4.34 -13.29
N TRP A 243 6.36 4.04 -12.47
CA TRP A 243 6.19 3.38 -11.18
C TRP A 243 6.99 4.06 -10.07
N TYR A 244 6.34 4.30 -8.93
CA TYR A 244 6.98 4.84 -7.73
C TYR A 244 7.13 3.81 -6.63
N VAL A 245 8.19 3.96 -5.83
CA VAL A 245 8.40 3.29 -4.55
C VAL A 245 8.81 4.35 -3.53
N LEU A 246 8.01 4.48 -2.47
CA LEU A 246 8.20 5.43 -1.39
C LEU A 246 8.21 4.68 -0.06
N ILE A 247 9.21 4.94 0.76
CA ILE A 247 9.29 4.40 2.12
C ILE A 247 9.41 5.57 3.09
N TYR A 248 8.49 5.60 4.04
CA TYR A 248 8.47 6.55 5.13
C TYR A 248 8.65 5.82 6.45
N GLU A 249 9.38 6.45 7.36
CA GLU A 249 9.34 6.08 8.78
C GLU A 249 8.34 6.99 9.48
N LYS A 250 7.44 6.41 10.30
CA LYS A 250 6.59 7.19 11.19
C LYS A 250 7.46 7.71 12.34
N CYS A 251 7.56 9.03 12.46
CA CYS A 251 8.23 9.66 13.58
C CYS A 251 7.63 9.13 14.88
N CYS A 252 8.46 8.73 15.84
CA CYS A 252 7.98 8.45 17.18
C CYS A 252 7.31 9.73 17.69
N ASP A 253 6.08 9.62 18.21
CA ASP A 253 5.55 10.67 19.05
C ASP A 253 6.62 10.90 20.12
N SER A 254 7.13 12.13 20.24
CA SER A 254 8.10 12.46 21.27
C SER A 254 7.49 11.98 22.57
N ALA A 255 8.05 10.92 23.14
CA ALA A 255 7.68 10.49 24.46
C ALA A 255 7.76 11.74 25.34
N GLY A 256 6.72 11.99 26.15
CA GLY A 256 6.86 12.90 27.27
C GLY A 256 8.16 12.59 28.03
N PRO A 257 8.74 13.58 28.72
CA PRO A 257 10.13 13.53 29.20
C PRO A 257 10.35 12.30 30.07
N GLY A 258 10.97 11.26 29.51
CA GLY A 258 11.06 9.97 30.20
C GLY A 258 11.73 8.81 29.46
N ALA A 259 12.39 9.03 28.32
CA ALA A 259 13.12 7.98 27.62
C ALA A 259 14.46 8.49 27.05
N GLU A 260 15.33 9.02 27.93
CA GLU A 260 16.77 8.94 27.68
C GLU A 260 17.22 7.52 28.06
N VAL A 261 17.45 6.67 27.05
CA VAL A 261 18.24 5.45 27.23
C VAL A 261 19.45 5.52 26.31
N ALA A 262 20.55 5.97 26.92
CA ALA A 262 21.90 5.45 26.77
C ALA A 262 22.42 5.16 25.34
N LEU A 263 22.86 6.22 24.66
CA LEU A 263 24.04 6.11 23.78
C LEU A 263 25.29 6.24 24.65
N ALA A 264 25.68 5.11 25.26
CA ALA A 264 26.97 5.00 25.92
C ALA A 264 28.08 5.08 24.86
N ARG A 265 28.87 6.15 25.00
CA ARG A 265 30.09 6.45 24.26
C ARG A 265 30.99 5.23 24.12
N THR A 266 31.26 4.82 22.88
CA THR A 266 32.44 4.04 22.53
C THR A 266 33.66 4.96 22.56
N GLY A 267 34.29 5.07 23.73
CA GLY A 267 35.65 5.58 23.84
C GLY A 267 36.63 4.54 23.28
N LYS A 268 37.49 4.97 22.35
CA LYS A 268 38.74 4.28 22.00
C LYS A 268 39.87 5.31 21.96
N ALA A 269 40.98 4.91 22.60
CA ALA A 269 42.30 5.52 22.73
C ALA A 269 42.40 6.69 23.72
#